data_AF-A0A920LUI7-F1
#
_entry.id   AF-A0A920LUI7-F1
#
_cell.length_a   1.000
_cell.length_b   1.000
_cell.length_c   1.000
_cell.angle_alpha   90.00
_cell.angle_beta   90.00
_cell.angle_gamma   90.00
#
_symmetry.space_group_name_H-M   'P 1'
#
loop_
_entity.id
_entity.type
_entity.pdbx_description
1 polymer ?
#
loop_
_entity_poly.entity_id
_entity_poly.type
_entity_poly.pdbx_seq_one_letter_code
_entity_poly.pdbx_strand_id
1 'polypeptide(L)' 'MSEENNFSASKYLENLYWLISPIDGTKSYLSGGEQFTVNISLIRNGFPIMGMIAHPPTKKHLVFKRDKLIILNKNSFKK' A
#
# COMPACT_ATOMS: atom_id res chain seq x y z
N MET A 1 1.53 -6.40 9.23
CA MET A 1 1.87 -7.52 8.33
C MET A 1 2.69 -6.99 7.19
N SER A 2 3.77 -7.68 6.83
CA SER A 2 4.56 -7.41 5.63
C SER A 2 4.92 -8.73 4.97
N GLU A 3 5.04 -8.72 3.65
CA GLU A 3 5.43 -9.88 2.84
C GLU A 3 6.76 -10.49 3.29
N GLU A 4 7.68 -9.65 3.80
CA GLU A 4 9.05 -10.02 4.15
C GLU A 4 9.22 -10.74 5.50
N ASN A 5 8.13 -11.10 6.19
CA ASN A 5 8.20 -11.67 7.54
C ASN A 5 7.33 -12.93 7.67
N ASN A 6 7.88 -13.98 8.29
CA ASN A 6 7.15 -15.19 8.67
C ASN A 6 6.20 -14.91 9.84
N PHE A 7 4.94 -14.62 9.54
CA PHE A 7 3.91 -14.35 10.55
C PHE A 7 2.90 -15.51 10.65
N SER A 8 2.55 -15.88 11.90
CA SER A 8 1.45 -16.81 12.19
C SER A 8 0.11 -16.12 11.96
N ALA A 9 -0.64 -16.56 10.93
CA ALA A 9 -1.90 -15.94 10.50
C ALA A 9 -2.98 -15.91 11.60
N SER A 10 -2.99 -16.87 12.52
CA SER A 10 -4.01 -16.98 13.58
C SER A 10 -3.90 -15.91 14.66
N LYS A 11 -2.75 -15.25 14.81
CA LYS A 11 -2.53 -14.21 15.83
C LYS A 11 -2.98 -12.82 15.38
N TYR A 12 -3.15 -12.59 14.07
CA TYR A 12 -3.40 -11.26 13.49
C TYR A 12 -4.77 -11.10 12.82
N LEU A 13 -5.70 -12.02 13.07
CA LEU A 13 -7.14 -11.71 13.02
C LEU A 13 -7.57 -10.73 14.15
N GLU A 14 -6.64 -9.88 14.61
CA GLU A 14 -6.96 -8.75 15.47
C GLU A 14 -7.93 -7.81 14.74
N ASN A 15 -8.73 -7.10 15.53
CA ASN A 15 -9.77 -6.23 15.00
C ASN A 15 -9.21 -5.11 14.10
N LEU A 16 -7.95 -4.69 14.23
CA LEU A 16 -7.37 -3.59 13.44
C LEU A 16 -5.84 -3.71 13.30
N TYR A 17 -5.32 -3.74 12.07
CA TYR A 17 -3.87 -3.83 11.82
C TYR A 17 -3.45 -3.18 10.49
N TRP A 18 -2.16 -2.85 10.37
CA TRP A 18 -1.56 -2.39 9.11
C TRP A 18 -0.99 -3.56 8.30
N LEU A 19 -1.30 -3.59 7.00
CA LEU A 19 -0.70 -4.46 5.99
C LEU A 19 0.18 -3.59 5.07
N ILE A 20 1.46 -3.92 4.95
CA ILE A 20 2.47 -3.11 4.27
C ILE A 20 3.29 -4.00 3.33
N SER A 21 3.28 -3.72 2.03
CA SER A 21 4.28 -4.25 1.08
C SER A 21 5.27 -3.14 0.75
N PRO A 22 6.53 -3.23 1.24
CA PRO A 22 7.55 -2.21 1.00
C PRO A 22 7.88 -2.04 -0.48
N ILE A 23 7.87 -3.14 -1.24
CA ILE A 23 8.16 -3.15 -2.68
C ILE A 23 7.28 -4.23 -3.33
N ASP A 24 6.26 -3.79 -4.05
CA ASP A 24 5.52 -4.63 -5.00
C ASP A 24 6.10 -4.40 -6.40
N GLY A 25 6.58 -5.45 -7.06
CA GLY A 25 7.37 -5.35 -8.30
C GLY A 25 8.88 -5.54 -8.11
N THR A 26 9.31 -6.36 -7.15
CA THR A 26 10.71 -6.61 -6.77
C THR A 26 11.64 -6.88 -7.94
N LYS A 27 11.21 -7.65 -8.96
CA LYS A 27 12.02 -7.91 -10.16
C LYS A 27 12.37 -6.61 -10.91
N SER A 28 11.38 -5.75 -11.14
CA SER A 28 11.61 -4.46 -11.79
C SER A 28 12.45 -3.54 -10.90
N TYR A 29 12.24 -3.55 -9.59
CA TYR A 29 13.04 -2.75 -8.67
C TYR A 29 14.51 -3.16 -8.70
N LEU A 30 14.80 -4.46 -8.60
CA LEU A 30 16.16 -4.99 -8.63
C LEU A 30 16.85 -4.76 -9.97
N SER A 31 16.11 -4.73 -11.08
CA SER A 31 16.66 -4.43 -12.40
C SER A 31 16.81 -2.92 -12.68
N GLY A 32 16.56 -2.05 -11.69
CA GLY A 32 16.60 -0.59 -11.86
C GLY A 32 15.46 -0.03 -12.72
N GLY A 33 14.40 -0.81 -12.94
CA GLY A 33 13.21 -0.39 -13.67
C GLY A 33 12.23 0.41 -12.81
N GLU A 34 11.23 1.01 -13.46
CA GLU A 34 10.27 1.92 -12.82
C GLU A 34 8.92 1.25 -12.48
N GLN A 35 8.78 -0.05 -12.71
CA GLN A 35 7.51 -0.78 -12.52
C GLN A 35 7.43 -1.40 -11.13
N PHE A 36 7.43 -0.56 -10.10
CA PHE A 36 7.26 -0.98 -8.71
C PHE A 36 6.44 0.02 -7.88
N THR A 37 5.81 -0.45 -6.81
CA THR A 37 4.97 0.38 -5.93
C THR A 37 5.24 0.08 -4.46
N VAL A 38 4.79 0.98 -3.58
CA VAL A 38 4.73 0.78 -2.13
C VAL A 38 3.27 0.76 -1.72
N ASN A 39 2.84 -0.29 -1.03
CA ASN A 39 1.44 -0.51 -0.69
C ASN A 39 1.25 -0.51 0.83
N ILE A 40 0.32 0.30 1.33
CA ILE A 40 -0.01 0.37 2.76
C ILE A 40 -1.53 0.34 2.92
N SER A 41 -2.05 -0.57 3.73
CA SER A 41 -3.49 -0.71 3.99
C SER A 41 -3.77 -0.89 5.48
N LEU A 42 -4.77 -0.19 5.99
CA LEU A 42 -5.35 -0.42 7.31
C LEU A 42 -6.50 -1.42 7.18
N ILE A 43 -6.36 -2.57 7.81
CA ILE A 43 -7.32 -3.67 7.79
C ILE A 43 -8.07 -3.72 9.12
N ARG A 44 -9.40 -3.80 9.07
CA ARG A 44 -10.26 -4.00 10.24
C ARG A 44 -11.08 -5.27 10.05
N ASN A 45 -11.00 -6.21 11.00
CA ASN A 45 -11.71 -7.50 10.94
C ASN A 45 -11.52 -8.25 9.61
N GLY A 46 -10.31 -8.19 9.03
CA GLY A 46 -10.01 -8.77 7.73
C GLY A 46 -10.40 -7.94 6.50
N PHE A 47 -11.07 -6.79 6.67
CA PHE A 47 -11.48 -5.92 5.56
C PHE A 47 -10.65 -4.62 5.49
N PRO A 48 -10.16 -4.20 4.31
CA PRO A 48 -9.45 -2.94 4.15
C PRO A 48 -10.39 -1.75 4.33
N ILE A 49 -10.06 -0.85 5.26
CA ILE A 49 -10.87 0.35 5.54
C ILE A 49 -10.27 1.63 4.95
N MET A 50 -8.95 1.67 4.77
CA MET A 50 -8.24 2.69 4.01
C MET A 50 -6.86 2.21 3.60
N GLY A 51 -6.24 2.86 2.63
CA GLY A 51 -4.87 2.58 2.25
C GLY A 51 -4.36 3.50 1.16
N MET A 52 -3.13 3.25 0.76
CA MET A 52 -2.40 4.01 -0.23
C MET A 52 -1.53 3.09 -1.07
N ILE A 53 -1.50 3.37 -2.38
CA ILE A 53 -0.50 2.85 -3.31
C ILE A 53 0.33 4.04 -3.76
N ALA A 54 1.63 3.99 -3.49
CA ALA A 54 2.58 4.97 -4.00
C ALA A 54 3.34 4.38 -5.18
N HIS A 55 3.51 5.15 -6.25
CA HIS A 55 4.40 4.83 -7.35
C HIS A 55 5.61 5.77 -7.28
N PRO A 56 6.71 5.39 -6.58
CA PRO A 56 7.82 6.32 -6.32
C PRO A 56 8.47 6.91 -7.57
N PRO A 57 8.71 6.16 -8.67
CA PRO A 57 9.26 6.70 -9.91
C PRO A 57 8.47 7.89 -10.48
N THR A 58 7.13 7.82 -10.43
CA THR A 58 6.28 8.89 -10.98
C THR A 58 5.78 9.88 -9.94
N LYS A 59 6.05 9.64 -8.64
CA LYS A 59 5.54 10.42 -7.51
C LYS A 59 4.01 10.51 -7.49
N LYS A 60 3.33 9.49 -8.02
CA LYS A 60 1.87 9.38 -7.98
C LYS A 60 1.45 8.61 -6.74
N HIS A 61 0.32 9.01 -6.17
CA HIS A 61 -0.28 8.35 -5.02
C HIS A 61 -1.75 8.08 -5.30
N LEU A 62 -2.18 6.84 -5.08
CA LEU A 62 -3.58 6.48 -5.02
C LEU A 62 -3.91 6.29 -3.55
N VAL A 63 -4.96 6.93 -3.06
CA VAL A 63 -5.45 6.74 -1.69
C VAL A 63 -6.88 6.23 -1.78
N PHE A 64 -7.21 5.24 -0.98
CA PHE A 64 -8.58 4.75 -0.88
C PHE A 64 -9.04 4.78 0.58
N LYS A 65 -10.34 4.96 0.77
CA LYS A 65 -11.00 4.88 2.07
C LYS A 65 -12.42 4.35 1.85
N ARG A 66 -12.67 3.11 2.27
CA ARG A 66 -13.93 2.37 1.99
C ARG A 66 -14.28 2.45 0.49
N ASP A 67 -15.56 2.59 0.15
CA ASP A 67 -16.10 2.64 -1.23
C ASP A 67 -15.72 3.89 -2.03
N LYS A 68 -14.66 4.61 -1.63
CA LYS A 68 -14.14 5.80 -2.31
C LYS A 68 -12.66 5.64 -2.62
N LEU A 69 -12.35 5.69 -3.92
CA LEU A 69 -10.99 5.80 -4.44
C LEU A 69 -10.70 7.28 -4.76
N ILE A 70 -9.58 7.80 -4.27
CA ILE A 70 -9.09 9.15 -4.52
C ILE A 70 -7.72 9.05 -5.20
N ILE A 71 -7.65 9.53 -6.43
CA ILE A 71 -6.40 9.62 -7.18
C ILE A 71 -5.75 10.97 -6.86
N LEU A 72 -4.61 10.95 -6.18
CA LEU A 72 -3.87 12.16 -5.86
C LEU A 72 -2.76 12.37 -6.89
N ASN A 73 -2.97 13.35 -7.76
CA ASN A 73 -1.92 13.85 -8.64
C ASN A 73 -1.33 15.14 -8.06
N LYS A 74 -0.06 15.41 -8.37
CA LYS A 74 0.70 16.57 -7.88
C LYS A 74 -0.02 17.93 -8.05
N ASN A 75 -0.96 18.03 -8.99
CA ASN A 75 -1.74 19.26 -9.23
C ASN A 75 -2.80 19.55 -8.16
N SER A 76 -3.14 18.58 -7.30
CA SER A 76 -4.19 18.72 -6.28
C SER A 76 -3.68 19.21 -4.92
N PHE A 77 -2.35 19.39 -4.76
CA PHE A 77 -1.71 19.81 -3.51
C PHE A 77 -1.17 21.24 -3.51
N LYS A 78 -1.48 22.05 -4.53
CA LYS A 78 -1.19 23.49 -4.48
C LYS A 78 -2.16 24.15 -3.51
N LYS A 79 -1.70 24.38 -2.29
CA LYS A 79 -2.26 25.34 -1.35
C LYS A 79 -1.75 26.74 -1.69
#